data_AF-A0A933HM18-F1
#
_entry.id   AF-A0A933HM18-F1
#
_cell.length_a   1.000
_cell.length_b   1.000
_cell.length_c   1.000
_cell.angle_alpha   90.00
_cell.angle_beta   90.00
_cell.angle_gamma   90.00
#
_symmetry.space_group_name_H-M   'P 1'
#
loop_
_entity.id
_entity.type
_entity.pdbx_description
1 polymer ?
#
loop_
_entity_poly.entity_id
_entity_poly.type
_entity_poly.pdbx_seq_one_letter_code
_entity_poly.pdbx_strand_id
1 'polypeptide(L)'
;MGDLKQSVTSIANAVPGYAGYKSKEQRRDADRILRERLTTQYNGQRDRLTRIQQDAVRGGQLAIVSDLEGANQLLSRFISRLRVAPTGYAGWFDATQIEEADLDLIYQFDASLANGVDELSGALETVQSAVRSKENMDKAYYALRDQLDALNQRLDAREEFIARGKRPAPSASPLGALKEKQIPAPAGANPYEQLKLNDAISYDKTDYIVAGRVTYSVAAGKFYAYLLRDRDNQKWLRVGPNNELAVASETKFSVPAPLPDALTFDGKQYTIAEQGAANVQVEGASGTQHGSVNYHRYQADGGARLWVEDWGTEVRVTAGTVVDPFEVKLYRKL
;
A
#
# COMPACT_ATOMS: atom_id res chain seq x y z
N MET A 1 0.29 -1.09 15.31
CA MET A 1 1.28 -1.91 16.06
C MET A 1 1.06 -3.42 15.93
N GLY A 2 -0.06 -3.88 15.33
CA GLY A 2 -0.37 -5.30 15.12
C GLY A 2 0.37 -5.94 13.94
N ASP A 3 0.38 -5.30 12.77
CA ASP A 3 0.95 -5.90 11.55
C ASP A 3 2.46 -6.12 11.59
N LEU A 4 3.20 -5.20 12.21
CA LEU A 4 4.64 -5.37 12.40
C LEU A 4 4.92 -6.52 13.38
N LYS A 5 4.10 -6.67 14.43
CA LYS A 5 4.21 -7.81 15.37
C LYS A 5 3.89 -9.13 14.66
N GLN A 6 2.85 -9.18 13.84
CA GLN A 6 2.49 -10.38 13.08
C GLN A 6 3.55 -10.76 12.04
N SER A 7 4.10 -9.78 11.32
CA SER A 7 5.21 -10.00 10.39
C SER A 7 6.46 -10.52 11.12
N VAL A 8 6.74 -9.95 12.31
CA VAL A 8 7.80 -10.44 13.20
C VAL A 8 7.53 -11.84 13.72
N THR A 9 6.31 -12.18 14.09
CA THR A 9 5.94 -13.53 14.52
C THR A 9 6.06 -14.55 13.38
N SER A 10 5.58 -14.22 12.19
CA SER A 10 5.67 -15.11 11.01
C SER A 10 7.14 -15.41 10.66
N ILE A 11 7.98 -14.38 10.65
CA ILE A 11 9.41 -14.55 10.38
C ILE A 11 10.13 -15.25 11.54
N ALA A 12 9.76 -14.99 12.80
CA ALA A 12 10.33 -15.70 13.94
C ALA A 12 10.00 -17.20 13.93
N ASN A 13 8.80 -17.58 13.46
CA ASN A 13 8.44 -18.99 13.27
C ASN A 13 9.27 -19.65 12.16
N ALA A 14 9.52 -18.94 11.06
CA ALA A 14 10.40 -19.42 9.99
C ALA A 14 11.89 -19.41 10.40
N VAL A 15 12.28 -18.50 11.30
CA VAL A 15 13.66 -18.29 11.76
C VAL A 15 13.79 -18.35 13.29
N PRO A 16 13.96 -19.55 13.89
CA PRO A 16 14.32 -19.65 15.32
C PRO A 16 15.54 -18.79 15.69
N GLY A 17 15.41 -17.94 16.71
CA GLY A 17 16.44 -17.00 17.18
C GLY A 17 16.32 -15.57 16.62
N TYR A 18 15.24 -15.27 15.89
CA TYR A 18 15.01 -13.98 15.27
C TYR A 18 14.58 -12.89 16.28
N ALA A 19 15.42 -11.87 16.50
CA ALA A 19 15.20 -10.80 17.51
C ALA A 19 14.86 -9.41 16.93
N GLY A 20 14.66 -9.30 15.60
CA GLY A 20 14.53 -8.02 14.90
C GLY A 20 15.87 -7.29 14.71
N TYR A 21 15.87 -6.17 13.97
CA TYR A 21 17.10 -5.58 13.40
C TYR A 21 17.38 -4.15 13.86
N LYS A 22 18.67 -3.86 14.12
CA LYS A 22 19.17 -2.49 14.36
C LYS A 22 20.00 -1.90 13.21
N SER A 23 20.53 -2.68 12.25
CA SER A 23 21.39 -2.17 11.16
C SER A 23 21.13 -2.80 9.77
N LYS A 24 21.53 -2.10 8.70
CA LYS A 24 21.37 -2.50 7.28
C LYS A 24 22.08 -3.82 6.93
N GLU A 25 23.29 -4.05 7.44
CA GLU A 25 24.08 -5.25 7.15
C GLU A 25 23.48 -6.52 7.78
N GLN A 26 22.98 -6.43 9.02
CA GLN A 26 22.28 -7.52 9.69
C GLN A 26 20.96 -7.89 9.00
N ARG A 27 20.30 -6.92 8.34
CA ARG A 27 19.09 -7.15 7.54
C ARG A 27 19.39 -7.96 6.28
N ARG A 28 20.53 -7.71 5.62
CA ARG A 28 20.93 -8.45 4.40
C ARG A 28 21.16 -9.93 4.68
N ASP A 29 21.91 -10.24 5.73
CA ASP A 29 22.22 -11.62 6.06
C ASP A 29 20.97 -12.40 6.51
N ALA A 30 20.06 -11.71 7.19
CA ALA A 30 18.82 -12.33 7.63
C ALA A 30 17.79 -12.53 6.52
N ASP A 31 17.68 -11.63 5.53
CA ASP A 31 16.92 -11.86 4.29
C ASP A 31 17.41 -13.14 3.59
N ARG A 32 18.73 -13.26 3.40
CA ARG A 32 19.34 -14.44 2.80
C ARG A 32 18.98 -15.72 3.56
N ILE A 33 19.18 -15.72 4.89
CA ILE A 33 18.88 -16.88 5.76
C ILE A 33 17.39 -17.25 5.68
N LEU A 34 16.51 -16.26 5.69
CA LEU A 34 15.06 -16.48 5.58
C LEU A 34 14.71 -17.12 4.24
N ARG A 35 15.22 -16.60 3.12
CA ARG A 35 14.96 -17.19 1.79
C ARG A 35 15.51 -18.60 1.64
N GLU A 36 16.68 -18.90 2.20
CA GLU A 36 17.23 -20.26 2.23
C GLU A 36 16.31 -21.23 2.99
N ARG A 37 15.77 -20.78 4.13
CA ARG A 37 14.82 -21.58 4.92
C ARG A 37 13.47 -21.74 4.20
N LEU A 38 12.92 -20.68 3.64
CA LEU A 38 11.67 -20.75 2.87
C LEU A 38 11.82 -21.67 1.66
N THR A 39 12.94 -21.57 0.94
CA THR A 39 13.26 -22.51 -0.16
C THR A 39 13.22 -23.96 0.32
N THR A 40 13.78 -24.24 1.50
CA THR A 40 13.74 -25.59 2.10
C THR A 40 12.31 -26.03 2.43
N GLN A 41 11.51 -25.14 3.04
CA GLN A 41 10.12 -25.44 3.40
C GLN A 41 9.24 -25.68 2.16
N TYR A 42 9.37 -24.86 1.12
CA TYR A 42 8.65 -25.05 -0.14
C TYR A 42 9.07 -26.31 -0.89
N ASN A 43 10.35 -26.72 -0.84
CA ASN A 43 10.75 -28.03 -1.35
C ASN A 43 10.04 -29.16 -0.59
N GLY A 44 9.86 -29.04 0.74
CA GLY A 44 9.07 -29.99 1.52
C GLY A 44 7.60 -30.08 1.06
N GLN A 45 6.98 -28.94 0.70
CA GLN A 45 5.63 -28.92 0.14
C GLN A 45 5.57 -29.51 -1.27
N ARG A 46 6.59 -29.28 -2.11
CA ARG A 46 6.70 -29.93 -3.42
C ARG A 46 6.81 -31.45 -3.28
N ASP A 47 7.64 -31.94 -2.37
CA ASP A 47 7.77 -33.38 -2.13
C ASP A 47 6.45 -34.00 -1.62
N ARG A 48 5.66 -33.22 -0.86
CA ARG A 48 4.30 -33.61 -0.47
C ARG A 48 3.36 -33.69 -1.69
N LEU A 49 3.40 -32.71 -2.59
CA LEU A 49 2.63 -32.72 -3.83
C LEU A 49 2.99 -33.95 -4.70
N THR A 50 4.28 -34.29 -4.82
CA THR A 50 4.73 -35.50 -5.51
C THR A 50 4.14 -36.77 -4.89
N ARG A 51 4.06 -36.86 -3.55
CA ARG A 51 3.41 -38.01 -2.87
C ARG A 51 1.91 -38.07 -3.17
N ILE A 52 1.23 -36.93 -3.26
CA ILE A 52 -0.20 -36.87 -3.63
C ILE A 52 -0.39 -37.33 -5.08
N GLN A 53 0.48 -36.93 -6.01
CA GLN A 53 0.46 -37.44 -7.39
C GLN A 53 0.62 -38.97 -7.44
N GLN A 54 1.52 -39.54 -6.63
CA GLN A 54 1.69 -40.99 -6.53
C GLN A 54 0.45 -41.70 -5.98
N ASP A 55 -0.22 -41.12 -4.98
CA ASP A 55 -1.49 -41.63 -4.45
C ASP A 55 -2.59 -41.62 -5.53
N ALA A 56 -2.68 -40.56 -6.35
CA ALA A 56 -3.62 -40.46 -7.46
C ALA A 56 -3.35 -41.51 -8.57
N VAL A 57 -2.08 -41.74 -8.91
CA VAL A 57 -1.67 -42.81 -9.85
C VAL A 57 -2.12 -44.18 -9.34
N ARG A 58 -1.84 -44.49 -8.06
CA ARG A 58 -2.28 -45.76 -7.43
C ARG A 58 -3.81 -45.89 -7.40
N GLY A 59 -4.51 -44.77 -7.26
CA GLY A 59 -5.97 -44.70 -7.27
C GLY A 59 -6.62 -44.80 -8.67
N GLY A 60 -5.82 -44.77 -9.75
CA GLY A 60 -6.29 -44.77 -11.13
C GLY A 60 -6.84 -43.41 -11.62
N GLN A 61 -6.57 -42.32 -10.91
CA GLN A 61 -7.13 -40.99 -11.17
C GLN A 61 -6.27 -40.20 -12.17
N LEU A 62 -6.15 -40.67 -13.42
CA LEU A 62 -5.20 -40.12 -14.40
C LEU A 62 -5.43 -38.65 -14.78
N ALA A 63 -6.68 -38.18 -14.80
CA ALA A 63 -6.98 -36.76 -15.06
C ALA A 63 -6.36 -35.85 -13.98
N ILE A 64 -6.52 -36.25 -12.71
CA ILE A 64 -5.94 -35.57 -11.55
C ILE A 64 -4.42 -35.50 -11.63
N VAL A 65 -3.77 -36.57 -12.11
CA VAL A 65 -2.30 -36.60 -12.23
C VAL A 65 -1.78 -35.49 -13.15
N SER A 66 -2.46 -35.24 -14.27
CA SER A 66 -2.10 -34.17 -15.21
C SER A 66 -2.24 -32.78 -14.56
N ASP A 67 -3.33 -32.55 -13.83
CA ASP A 67 -3.58 -31.28 -13.15
C ASP A 67 -2.52 -30.98 -12.09
N LEU A 68 -2.20 -32.00 -11.27
CA LEU A 68 -1.17 -31.89 -10.22
C LEU A 68 0.23 -31.71 -10.81
N GLU A 69 0.51 -32.22 -12.01
CA GLU A 69 1.78 -31.98 -12.69
C GLU A 69 1.94 -30.51 -13.10
N GLY A 70 0.87 -29.88 -13.60
CA GLY A 70 0.87 -28.43 -13.85
C GLY A 70 1.17 -27.61 -12.58
N ALA A 71 0.56 -28.00 -11.45
CA ALA A 71 0.82 -27.38 -10.16
C ALA A 71 2.27 -27.58 -9.69
N ASN A 72 2.83 -28.78 -9.88
CA ASN A 72 4.20 -29.10 -9.51
C ASN A 72 5.22 -28.29 -10.32
N GLN A 73 4.96 -28.07 -11.62
CA GLN A 73 5.80 -27.22 -12.46
C GLN A 73 5.75 -25.76 -12.01
N LEU A 74 4.57 -25.24 -11.67
CA LEU A 74 4.41 -23.86 -11.19
C LEU A 74 5.14 -23.64 -9.86
N LEU A 75 5.00 -24.58 -8.91
CA LEU A 75 5.72 -24.55 -7.64
C LEU A 75 7.24 -24.66 -7.84
N SER A 76 7.70 -25.51 -8.75
CA SER A 76 9.13 -25.68 -9.06
C SER A 76 9.75 -24.41 -9.66
N ARG A 77 9.01 -23.70 -10.52
CA ARG A 77 9.43 -22.39 -11.04
C ARG A 77 9.55 -21.36 -9.91
N PHE A 78 8.54 -21.27 -9.05
CA PHE A 78 8.58 -20.37 -7.88
C PHE A 78 9.79 -20.65 -6.97
N ILE A 79 10.02 -21.91 -6.60
CA ILE A 79 11.16 -22.32 -5.75
C ILE A 79 12.49 -21.94 -6.40
N SER A 80 12.63 -22.19 -7.71
CA SER A 80 13.85 -21.86 -8.46
C SER A 80 14.14 -20.37 -8.42
N ARG A 81 13.10 -19.54 -8.59
CA ARG A 81 13.22 -18.08 -8.55
C ARG A 81 13.52 -17.56 -7.15
N LEU A 82 12.81 -18.05 -6.13
CA LEU A 82 13.01 -17.65 -4.73
C LEU A 82 14.47 -17.85 -4.28
N ARG A 83 15.09 -18.95 -4.73
CA ARG A 83 16.49 -19.28 -4.45
C ARG A 83 17.47 -18.27 -5.03
N VAL A 84 17.25 -17.82 -6.26
CA VAL A 84 18.18 -16.92 -6.99
C VAL A 84 17.79 -15.45 -6.89
N ALA A 85 16.68 -15.12 -6.22
CA ALA A 85 16.17 -13.77 -6.12
C ALA A 85 17.25 -12.80 -5.59
N PRO A 86 17.36 -11.59 -6.16
CA PRO A 86 18.35 -10.60 -5.73
C PRO A 86 18.22 -10.29 -4.24
N THR A 87 19.34 -10.16 -3.55
CA THR A 87 19.39 -9.52 -2.23
C THR A 87 19.10 -8.04 -2.41
N GLY A 88 18.12 -7.49 -1.69
CA GLY A 88 17.66 -6.10 -1.81
C GLY A 88 18.65 -5.01 -1.36
N TYR A 89 19.96 -5.27 -1.46
CA TYR A 89 21.03 -4.33 -1.14
C TYR A 89 21.96 -4.24 -2.33
N ALA A 90 21.72 -3.22 -3.16
CA ALA A 90 22.71 -2.81 -4.16
C ALA A 90 23.92 -2.22 -3.43
N GLY A 91 25.13 -2.50 -3.92
CA GLY A 91 26.38 -2.05 -3.31
C GLY A 91 26.45 -0.52 -3.24
N TRP A 92 27.39 -0.01 -2.44
CA TRP A 92 27.58 1.42 -2.11
C TRP A 92 27.67 2.40 -3.31
N PHE A 93 27.67 1.89 -4.55
CA PHE A 93 27.79 2.63 -5.80
C PHE A 93 26.58 2.50 -6.76
N ASP A 94 25.46 1.94 -6.33
CA ASP A 94 24.27 1.83 -7.19
C ASP A 94 23.31 3.02 -7.04
N ALA A 95 22.78 3.53 -8.15
CA ALA A 95 22.07 4.81 -8.26
C ALA A 95 20.67 4.83 -7.62
N THR A 96 20.24 3.72 -7.01
CA THR A 96 18.96 3.55 -6.31
C THR A 96 19.23 3.15 -4.87
N GLN A 97 19.49 4.13 -4.00
CA GLN A 97 19.59 3.89 -2.57
C GLN A 97 18.21 3.58 -1.99
N ILE A 98 18.04 2.37 -1.49
CA ILE A 98 16.85 1.91 -0.76
C ILE A 98 16.85 2.57 0.63
N GLU A 99 15.79 3.33 0.93
CA GLU A 99 15.62 4.06 2.20
C GLU A 99 15.13 3.12 3.32
N GLU A 100 15.16 3.55 4.58
CA GLU A 100 14.74 2.68 5.70
C GLU A 100 13.26 2.24 5.62
N ALA A 101 12.40 3.07 5.05
CA ALA A 101 10.98 2.76 4.84
C ALA A 101 10.75 1.68 3.75
N ASP A 102 11.67 1.54 2.80
CA ASP A 102 11.65 0.52 1.77
C ASP A 102 12.02 -0.87 2.33
N LEU A 103 12.83 -0.88 3.39
CA LEU A 103 13.23 -2.11 4.07
C LEU A 103 12.08 -2.77 4.84
N ASP A 104 11.17 -1.97 5.40
CA ASP A 104 9.96 -2.48 6.06
C ASP A 104 9.00 -3.14 5.06
N LEU A 105 9.03 -2.74 3.79
CA LEU A 105 8.21 -3.36 2.77
C LEU A 105 8.81 -4.68 2.27
N ILE A 106 10.12 -4.75 2.08
CA ILE A 106 10.82 -6.03 1.81
C ILE A 106 10.49 -7.03 2.92
N TYR A 107 10.51 -6.56 4.16
CA TYR A 107 10.14 -7.36 5.32
C TYR A 107 8.70 -7.90 5.26
N GLN A 108 7.75 -7.08 4.82
CA GLN A 108 6.35 -7.51 4.63
C GLN A 108 6.21 -8.51 3.49
N PHE A 109 6.95 -8.34 2.38
CA PHE A 109 6.99 -9.34 1.33
C PHE A 109 7.52 -10.68 1.85
N ASP A 110 8.61 -10.66 2.61
CA ASP A 110 9.20 -11.88 3.14
C ASP A 110 8.28 -12.57 4.15
N ALA A 111 7.58 -11.81 5.00
CA ALA A 111 6.55 -12.35 5.89
C ALA A 111 5.37 -12.95 5.12
N SER A 112 4.96 -12.34 4.00
CA SER A 112 3.90 -12.89 3.14
C SER A 112 4.33 -14.18 2.43
N LEU A 113 5.62 -14.32 2.11
CA LEU A 113 6.19 -15.56 1.57
C LEU A 113 6.32 -16.63 2.67
N ALA A 114 6.51 -16.25 3.93
CA ALA A 114 6.49 -17.19 5.05
C ALA A 114 5.07 -17.75 5.31
N ASN A 115 4.07 -16.87 5.38
CA ASN A 115 2.66 -17.28 5.52
C ASN A 115 2.19 -18.20 4.37
N GLY A 116 2.73 -17.97 3.17
CA GLY A 116 2.46 -18.79 2.00
C GLY A 116 2.80 -20.28 2.15
N VAL A 117 3.71 -20.64 3.06
CA VAL A 117 4.02 -22.04 3.36
C VAL A 117 2.83 -22.73 4.02
N ASP A 118 2.20 -22.07 5.00
CA ASP A 118 1.04 -22.61 5.72
C ASP A 118 -0.20 -22.66 4.82
N GLU A 119 -0.40 -21.61 4.01
CA GLU A 119 -1.48 -21.53 3.02
C GLU A 119 -1.38 -22.68 1.99
N LEU A 120 -0.18 -22.91 1.44
CA LEU A 120 0.08 -24.02 0.53
C LEU A 120 -0.10 -25.38 1.22
N SER A 121 0.34 -25.52 2.48
CA SER A 121 0.15 -26.76 3.24
C SER A 121 -1.32 -27.11 3.40
N GLY A 122 -2.17 -26.14 3.77
CA GLY A 122 -3.62 -26.33 3.90
C GLY A 122 -4.32 -26.64 2.57
N ALA A 123 -3.88 -26.02 1.47
CA ALA A 123 -4.37 -26.37 0.14
C ALA A 123 -4.02 -27.83 -0.22
N LEU A 124 -2.76 -28.24 0.00
CA LEU A 124 -2.32 -29.62 -0.24
C LEU A 124 -3.04 -30.65 0.65
N GLU A 125 -3.42 -30.29 1.88
CA GLU A 125 -4.26 -31.15 2.74
C GLU A 125 -5.64 -31.42 2.14
N THR A 126 -6.24 -30.38 1.58
CA THR A 126 -7.55 -30.48 0.93
C THR A 126 -7.46 -31.36 -0.32
N VAL A 127 -6.44 -31.15 -1.16
CA VAL A 127 -6.18 -31.99 -2.34
C VAL A 127 -5.91 -33.44 -1.93
N GLN A 128 -5.04 -33.66 -0.94
CA GLN A 128 -4.71 -35.01 -0.46
C GLN A 128 -5.94 -35.77 0.03
N SER A 129 -6.84 -35.09 0.75
CA SER A 129 -8.07 -35.67 1.27
C SER A 129 -9.03 -36.04 0.13
N ALA A 130 -9.18 -35.18 -0.88
CA ALA A 130 -10.01 -35.43 -2.04
C ALA A 130 -9.49 -36.61 -2.89
N VAL A 131 -8.17 -36.68 -3.12
CA VAL A 131 -7.51 -37.78 -3.84
C VAL A 131 -7.76 -39.11 -3.14
N ARG A 132 -7.54 -39.18 -1.82
CA ARG A 132 -7.71 -40.40 -1.03
C ARG A 132 -9.16 -40.86 -0.94
N SER A 133 -10.10 -39.92 -0.83
CA SER A 133 -11.54 -40.22 -0.73
C SER A 133 -12.19 -40.41 -2.10
N LYS A 134 -11.46 -40.18 -3.19
CA LYS A 134 -11.95 -40.17 -4.58
C LYS A 134 -13.12 -39.22 -4.82
N GLU A 135 -13.10 -38.09 -4.13
CA GLU A 135 -14.08 -37.01 -4.31
C GLU A 135 -13.75 -36.16 -5.55
N ASN A 136 -14.70 -35.34 -5.99
CA ASN A 136 -14.43 -34.34 -7.04
C ASN A 136 -13.34 -33.36 -6.54
N MET A 137 -12.28 -33.21 -7.34
CA MET A 137 -11.10 -32.42 -6.98
C MET A 137 -11.13 -30.98 -7.49
N ASP A 138 -12.07 -30.61 -8.37
CA ASP A 138 -12.03 -29.34 -9.14
C ASP A 138 -11.84 -28.13 -8.22
N LYS A 139 -12.67 -28.03 -7.18
CA LYS A 139 -12.58 -26.93 -6.20
C LYS A 139 -11.23 -26.91 -5.46
N ALA A 140 -10.73 -28.08 -5.07
CA ALA A 140 -9.44 -28.19 -4.36
C ALA A 140 -8.26 -27.87 -5.29
N TYR A 141 -8.35 -28.29 -6.55
CA TYR A 141 -7.35 -27.99 -7.58
C TYR A 141 -7.27 -26.50 -7.90
N TYR A 142 -8.40 -25.85 -8.16
CA TYR A 142 -8.43 -24.41 -8.43
C TYR A 142 -7.93 -23.62 -7.22
N ALA A 143 -8.31 -24.00 -6.00
CA ALA A 143 -7.77 -23.37 -4.80
C ALA A 143 -6.25 -23.53 -4.68
N LEU A 144 -5.69 -24.72 -4.96
CA LEU A 144 -4.23 -24.92 -4.99
C LEU A 144 -3.57 -24.05 -6.05
N ARG A 145 -4.16 -23.97 -7.25
CA ARG A 145 -3.64 -23.16 -8.36
C ARG A 145 -3.64 -21.68 -8.01
N ASP A 146 -4.73 -21.16 -7.45
CA ASP A 146 -4.85 -19.77 -7.01
C ASP A 146 -3.80 -19.43 -5.94
N GLN A 147 -3.51 -20.35 -5.01
CA GLN A 147 -2.44 -20.15 -4.03
C GLN A 147 -1.05 -20.11 -4.68
N LEU A 148 -0.78 -20.99 -5.65
CA LEU A 148 0.51 -20.99 -6.37
C LEU A 148 0.69 -19.75 -7.25
N ASP A 149 -0.38 -19.25 -7.88
CA ASP A 149 -0.37 -18.01 -8.64
C ASP A 149 -0.14 -16.82 -7.70
N ALA A 150 -0.84 -16.78 -6.56
CA ALA A 150 -0.62 -15.75 -5.53
C ALA A 150 0.83 -15.73 -5.04
N LEU A 151 1.45 -16.88 -4.77
CA LEU A 151 2.86 -17.00 -4.37
C LEU A 151 3.81 -16.41 -5.42
N ASN A 152 3.60 -16.72 -6.70
CA ASN A 152 4.40 -16.17 -7.79
C ASN A 152 4.24 -14.65 -7.87
N GLN A 153 3.02 -14.13 -7.72
CA GLN A 153 2.77 -12.68 -7.69
C GLN A 153 3.47 -12.00 -6.50
N ARG A 154 3.55 -12.64 -5.31
CA ARG A 154 4.31 -12.07 -4.18
C ARG A 154 5.79 -11.94 -4.49
N LEU A 155 6.35 -12.96 -5.15
CA LEU A 155 7.74 -12.94 -5.55
C LEU A 155 8.00 -11.93 -6.67
N ASP A 156 7.11 -11.83 -7.67
CA ASP A 156 7.16 -10.82 -8.74
C ASP A 156 7.17 -9.40 -8.15
N ALA A 157 6.23 -9.12 -7.24
CA ALA A 157 6.11 -7.82 -6.58
C ALA A 157 7.37 -7.48 -5.78
N ARG A 158 7.98 -8.46 -5.10
CA ARG A 158 9.24 -8.30 -4.38
C ARG A 158 10.41 -8.03 -5.33
N GLU A 159 10.54 -8.82 -6.40
CA GLU A 159 11.61 -8.66 -7.39
C GLU A 159 11.50 -7.33 -8.13
N GLU A 160 10.30 -6.91 -8.50
CA GLU A 160 10.04 -5.60 -9.10
C GLU A 160 10.38 -4.47 -8.14
N PHE A 161 10.00 -4.60 -6.86
CA PHE A 161 10.35 -3.64 -5.82
C PHE A 161 11.86 -3.44 -5.73
N ILE A 162 12.60 -4.54 -5.67
CA ILE A 162 14.07 -4.53 -5.55
C ILE A 162 14.73 -4.01 -6.82
N ALA A 163 14.25 -4.40 -8.00
CA ALA A 163 14.83 -4.00 -9.28
C ALA A 163 14.59 -2.51 -9.62
N ARG A 164 13.48 -1.93 -9.16
CA ARG A 164 13.06 -0.57 -9.55
C ARG A 164 13.19 0.46 -8.44
N GLY A 165 13.41 0.05 -7.18
CA GLY A 165 13.29 0.92 -6.00
C GLY A 165 11.91 1.59 -5.93
N LYS A 166 10.86 0.91 -6.43
CA LYS A 166 9.48 1.41 -6.54
C LYS A 166 8.56 0.47 -5.79
N ARG A 167 7.80 0.98 -4.81
CA ARG A 167 6.67 0.28 -4.19
C ARG A 167 5.68 -0.17 -5.29
N PRO A 168 5.33 -1.47 -5.41
CA PRO A 168 4.32 -1.89 -6.37
C PRO A 168 2.97 -1.26 -6.01
N ALA A 169 2.14 -1.00 -7.02
CA ALA A 169 0.79 -0.48 -6.83
C ALA A 169 -0.02 -1.39 -5.88
N PRO A 170 -0.89 -0.86 -5.01
CA PRO A 170 -1.77 -1.64 -4.14
C PRO A 170 -2.57 -2.72 -4.89
N SER A 171 -3.01 -2.45 -6.12
CA SER A 171 -3.70 -3.41 -6.99
C SER A 171 -2.81 -4.56 -7.51
N ALA A 172 -1.49 -4.45 -7.37
CA ALA A 172 -0.50 -5.46 -7.73
C ALA A 172 0.32 -5.93 -6.51
N SER A 173 -0.05 -5.50 -5.30
CA SER A 173 0.56 -5.97 -4.06
C SER A 173 -0.13 -7.26 -3.62
N PRO A 174 0.59 -8.25 -3.04
CA PRO A 174 0.01 -9.41 -2.34
C PRO A 174 -0.99 -9.05 -1.24
N LEU A 175 -0.96 -7.78 -0.79
CA LEU A 175 -1.91 -7.17 0.12
C LEU A 175 -3.34 -7.06 -0.46
N GLY A 176 -3.52 -7.19 -1.78
CA GLY A 176 -4.85 -7.34 -2.40
C GLY A 176 -5.56 -8.63 -2.01
N ALA A 177 -4.83 -9.63 -1.47
CA ALA A 177 -5.42 -10.87 -0.95
C ALA A 177 -5.87 -10.79 0.53
N LEU A 178 -5.58 -9.69 1.24
CA LEU A 178 -6.18 -9.42 2.54
C LEU A 178 -7.56 -8.79 2.32
N LYS A 179 -8.59 -9.64 2.27
CA LYS A 179 -10.03 -9.32 2.16
C LYS A 179 -10.34 -7.81 2.24
N GLU A 180 -10.61 -7.23 1.08
CA GLU A 180 -11.22 -5.92 0.95
C GLU A 180 -12.50 -5.86 1.80
N LYS A 181 -12.52 -4.98 2.79
CA LYS A 181 -13.76 -4.43 3.34
C LYS A 181 -13.85 -3.01 2.86
N GLN A 182 -14.60 -2.79 1.79
CA GLN A 182 -15.07 -1.45 1.46
C GLN A 182 -15.87 -0.95 2.67
N ILE A 183 -15.35 0.09 3.34
CA ILE A 183 -15.96 0.65 4.54
C ILE A 183 -17.17 1.48 4.08
N PRO A 184 -18.40 1.15 4.50
CA PRO A 184 -19.54 2.05 4.28
C PRO A 184 -19.22 3.39 4.92
N ALA A 185 -19.54 4.50 4.24
CA ALA A 185 -19.39 5.83 4.82
C ALA A 185 -20.05 5.83 6.23
N PRO A 186 -19.33 6.20 7.30
CA PRO A 186 -19.88 6.18 8.64
C PRO A 186 -21.04 7.17 8.71
N ALA A 187 -22.18 6.73 9.26
CA ALA A 187 -23.29 7.62 9.53
C ALA A 187 -22.86 8.66 10.58
N GLY A 188 -22.78 9.94 10.17
CA GLY A 188 -22.70 11.10 11.06
C GLY A 188 -21.35 11.82 11.17
N ALA A 189 -20.23 11.26 10.71
CA ALA A 189 -18.93 11.94 10.70
C ALA A 189 -18.26 11.81 9.34
N ASN A 190 -17.67 12.88 8.82
CA ASN A 190 -16.96 12.84 7.55
C ASN A 190 -15.75 11.90 7.66
N PRO A 191 -15.71 10.77 6.91
CA PRO A 191 -14.63 9.78 7.06
C PRO A 191 -13.25 10.34 6.70
N TYR A 192 -13.19 11.44 5.93
CA TYR A 192 -11.96 12.09 5.50
C TYR A 192 -11.29 12.94 6.60
N GLU A 193 -12.02 13.40 7.62
CA GLU A 193 -11.45 14.18 8.74
C GLU A 193 -10.52 13.36 9.65
N GLN A 194 -10.67 12.03 9.57
CA GLN A 194 -9.98 11.07 10.44
C GLN A 194 -8.73 10.48 9.80
N LEU A 195 -8.34 10.94 8.60
CA LEU A 195 -7.15 10.45 7.92
C LEU A 195 -5.88 10.74 8.72
N LYS A 196 -4.98 9.77 8.75
CA LYS A 196 -3.71 9.80 9.46
C LYS A 196 -2.56 9.65 8.48
N LEU A 197 -1.37 10.05 8.92
CA LEU A 197 -0.15 9.78 8.18
C LEU A 197 -0.04 8.28 7.88
N ASN A 198 0.33 7.96 6.64
CA ASN A 198 0.40 6.62 6.08
C ASN A 198 -0.93 5.92 5.78
N ASP A 199 -2.07 6.58 5.95
CA ASP A 199 -3.30 6.10 5.30
C ASP A 199 -3.15 6.22 3.77
N ALA A 200 -3.83 5.35 3.04
CA ALA A 200 -3.82 5.34 1.59
C ALA A 200 -5.15 5.88 1.05
N ILE A 201 -5.06 6.62 -0.06
CA ILE A 201 -6.19 7.21 -0.76
C ILE A 201 -6.03 6.93 -2.24
N SER A 202 -7.05 6.36 -2.88
CA SER A 202 -7.10 6.28 -4.33
C SER A 202 -7.94 7.43 -4.88
N TYR A 203 -7.42 8.13 -5.88
CA TYR A 203 -8.13 9.13 -6.66
C TYR A 203 -7.63 9.09 -8.10
N ASP A 204 -8.56 9.16 -9.07
CA ASP A 204 -8.25 9.08 -10.50
C ASP A 204 -7.31 7.91 -10.87
N LYS A 205 -7.68 6.71 -10.38
CA LYS A 205 -6.93 5.45 -10.56
C LYS A 205 -5.47 5.50 -10.08
N THR A 206 -5.12 6.51 -9.29
CA THR A 206 -3.80 6.68 -8.71
C THR A 206 -3.90 6.57 -7.20
N ASP A 207 -3.00 5.78 -6.61
CA ASP A 207 -2.96 5.55 -5.18
C ASP A 207 -1.90 6.45 -4.55
N TYR A 208 -2.34 7.23 -3.57
CA TYR A 208 -1.53 8.17 -2.83
C TYR A 208 -1.42 7.74 -1.37
N ILE A 209 -0.30 8.07 -0.75
CA ILE A 209 -0.14 8.01 0.70
C ILE A 209 -0.34 9.40 1.29
N VAL A 210 -1.04 9.46 2.42
CA VAL A 210 -1.09 10.64 3.27
C VAL A 210 0.29 10.85 3.91
N ALA A 211 1.09 11.72 3.31
CA ALA A 211 2.45 12.04 3.74
C ALA A 211 2.50 13.23 4.72
N GLY A 212 1.41 13.99 4.80
CA GLY A 212 1.29 15.16 5.65
C GLY A 212 -0.16 15.46 5.98
N ARG A 213 -0.40 16.08 7.13
CA ARG A 213 -1.71 16.53 7.57
C ARG A 213 -1.58 17.95 8.12
N VAL A 214 -2.47 18.82 7.69
CA VAL A 214 -2.66 20.14 8.29
C VAL A 214 -4.05 20.16 8.91
N THR A 215 -4.11 20.41 10.21
CA THR A 215 -5.35 20.64 10.94
C THR A 215 -5.51 22.13 11.20
N TYR A 216 -6.55 22.74 10.65
CA TYR A 216 -6.87 24.15 10.82
C TYR A 216 -7.94 24.27 11.90
N SER A 217 -7.69 25.09 12.91
CA SER A 217 -8.61 25.35 14.01
C SER A 217 -9.05 26.82 13.99
N VAL A 218 -10.35 27.03 13.80
CA VAL A 218 -11.03 28.33 13.81
C VAL A 218 -12.16 28.32 14.83
N ALA A 219 -12.75 29.47 15.14
CA ALA A 219 -13.86 29.56 16.09
C ALA A 219 -15.06 28.68 15.69
N ALA A 220 -15.33 28.54 14.39
CA ALA A 220 -16.43 27.76 13.84
C ALA A 220 -16.18 26.23 13.80
N GLY A 221 -14.97 25.76 14.11
CA GLY A 221 -14.63 24.33 14.08
C GLY A 221 -13.27 24.04 13.49
N LYS A 222 -13.13 22.84 12.90
CA LYS A 222 -11.90 22.38 12.27
C LYS A 222 -12.13 22.00 10.81
N PHE A 223 -11.11 22.20 10.01
CA PHE A 223 -11.02 21.67 8.65
C PHE A 223 -9.60 21.14 8.39
N TYR A 224 -9.43 20.38 7.31
CA TYR A 224 -8.21 19.59 7.13
C TYR A 224 -7.68 19.70 5.70
N ALA A 225 -6.36 19.62 5.57
CA ALA A 225 -5.68 19.38 4.31
C ALA A 225 -4.69 18.23 4.47
N TYR A 226 -4.65 17.33 3.50
CA TYR A 226 -3.75 16.18 3.49
C TYR A 226 -2.81 16.26 2.31
N LEU A 227 -1.52 16.15 2.58
CA LEU A 227 -0.52 16.01 1.55
C LEU A 227 -0.56 14.58 1.04
N LEU A 228 -1.01 14.41 -0.19
CA LEU A 228 -1.06 13.14 -0.90
C LEU A 228 0.19 13.01 -1.76
N ARG A 229 0.94 11.93 -1.58
CA ARG A 229 2.14 11.67 -2.36
C ARG A 229 2.11 10.28 -2.95
N ASP A 230 2.38 10.23 -4.25
CA ASP A 230 2.94 9.05 -4.89
C ASP A 230 4.45 9.30 -5.13
N ARG A 231 5.12 8.50 -5.96
CA ARG A 231 6.54 8.70 -6.25
C ARG A 231 6.83 9.97 -7.05
N ASP A 232 5.98 10.28 -8.01
CA ASP A 232 6.24 11.27 -9.06
C ASP A 232 5.38 12.54 -8.88
N ASN A 233 4.29 12.44 -8.12
CA ASN A 233 3.29 13.49 -7.96
C ASN A 233 2.98 13.78 -6.50
N GLN A 234 2.68 15.06 -6.28
CA GLN A 234 2.14 15.56 -5.03
C GLN A 234 0.81 16.26 -5.29
N LYS A 235 -0.19 15.93 -4.48
CA LYS A 235 -1.50 16.56 -4.47
C LYS A 235 -1.89 16.91 -3.04
N TRP A 236 -2.90 17.75 -2.90
CA TRP A 236 -3.53 18.09 -1.64
C TRP A 236 -4.98 17.64 -1.69
N LEU A 237 -5.39 16.82 -0.72
CA LEU A 237 -6.80 16.59 -0.45
C LEU A 237 -7.27 17.62 0.55
N ARG A 238 -8.21 18.48 0.15
CA ARG A 238 -8.83 19.50 0.99
C ARG A 238 -10.17 18.95 1.49
N VAL A 239 -10.33 18.90 2.81
CA VAL A 239 -11.58 18.52 3.48
C VAL A 239 -12.14 19.78 4.13
N GLY A 240 -13.05 20.42 3.41
CA GLY A 240 -13.69 21.67 3.81
C GLY A 240 -14.90 21.46 4.72
N PRO A 241 -15.48 22.56 5.23
CA PRO A 241 -16.76 22.53 5.94
C PRO A 241 -17.86 21.87 5.09
N ASN A 242 -18.89 21.32 5.74
CA ASN A 242 -20.03 20.66 5.08
C ASN A 242 -19.66 19.48 4.17
N ASN A 243 -18.55 18.80 4.44
CA ASN A 243 -18.05 17.65 3.68
C ASN A 243 -17.63 17.95 2.24
N GLU A 244 -17.33 19.21 1.91
CA GLU A 244 -16.72 19.54 0.61
C GLU A 244 -15.35 18.85 0.52
N LEU A 245 -15.15 18.05 -0.53
CA LEU A 245 -13.90 17.39 -0.83
C LEU A 245 -13.34 17.98 -2.11
N ALA A 246 -12.06 18.34 -2.10
CA ALA A 246 -11.40 18.84 -3.30
C ALA A 246 -9.98 18.29 -3.41
N VAL A 247 -9.54 18.04 -4.65
CA VAL A 247 -8.17 17.65 -4.95
C VAL A 247 -7.49 18.82 -5.64
N ALA A 248 -6.33 19.21 -5.12
CA ALA A 248 -5.59 20.38 -5.55
C ALA A 248 -4.11 20.09 -5.72
N SER A 249 -3.43 20.94 -6.47
CA SER A 249 -1.97 20.96 -6.57
C SER A 249 -1.45 22.36 -6.25
N GLU A 250 -0.23 22.43 -5.74
CA GLU A 250 0.44 23.70 -5.57
C GLU A 250 0.73 24.32 -6.92
N THR A 251 0.50 25.63 -7.04
CA THR A 251 0.66 26.37 -8.28
C THR A 251 1.54 27.58 -8.07
N LYS A 252 2.37 27.87 -9.07
CA LYS A 252 3.16 29.11 -9.10
C LYS A 252 2.25 30.23 -9.59
N PHE A 253 1.62 30.92 -8.64
CA PHE A 253 0.78 32.08 -8.90
C PHE A 253 1.16 33.22 -7.95
N SER A 254 1.53 34.36 -8.51
CA SER A 254 1.79 35.57 -7.72
C SER A 254 0.47 36.29 -7.49
N VAL A 255 0.07 36.39 -6.23
CA VAL A 255 -1.17 37.06 -5.83
C VAL A 255 -0.91 38.53 -5.50
N PRO A 256 -1.83 39.45 -5.80
CA PRO A 256 -1.74 40.84 -5.35
C PRO A 256 -1.76 40.95 -3.81
N ALA A 257 -1.10 41.98 -3.29
CA ALA A 257 -1.17 42.37 -1.87
C ALA A 257 -1.71 43.81 -1.77
N PRO A 258 -2.86 44.05 -1.11
CA PRO A 258 -3.70 43.09 -0.41
C PRO A 258 -4.44 42.13 -1.37
N LEU A 259 -4.90 41.00 -0.84
CA LEU A 259 -5.68 40.04 -1.61
C LEU A 259 -7.04 40.64 -2.01
N PRO A 260 -7.39 40.67 -3.30
CA PRO A 260 -8.66 41.24 -3.77
C PRO A 260 -9.82 40.24 -3.63
N ASP A 261 -11.06 40.72 -3.68
CA ASP A 261 -12.26 39.88 -3.67
C ASP A 261 -12.42 39.03 -4.95
N ALA A 262 -11.72 39.38 -6.04
CA ALA A 262 -11.71 38.63 -7.28
C ALA A 262 -10.30 38.47 -7.87
N LEU A 263 -9.99 37.28 -8.38
CA LEU A 263 -8.72 36.91 -8.99
C LEU A 263 -8.94 36.30 -10.37
N THR A 264 -8.00 36.50 -11.29
CA THR A 264 -7.97 35.74 -12.54
C THR A 264 -6.79 34.78 -12.51
N PHE A 265 -7.07 33.49 -12.66
CA PHE A 265 -6.08 32.43 -12.71
C PHE A 265 -6.46 31.42 -13.79
N ASP A 266 -5.50 31.05 -14.64
CA ASP A 266 -5.69 30.10 -15.76
C ASP A 266 -6.92 30.43 -16.65
N GLY A 267 -7.09 31.71 -16.96
CA GLY A 267 -8.20 32.21 -17.79
C GLY A 267 -9.59 32.18 -17.13
N LYS A 268 -9.69 31.77 -15.85
CA LYS A 268 -10.93 31.76 -15.08
C LYS A 268 -10.98 32.90 -14.08
N GLN A 269 -12.16 33.47 -13.88
CA GLN A 269 -12.43 34.46 -12.85
C GLN A 269 -12.90 33.75 -11.57
N TYR A 270 -12.18 33.98 -10.50
CA TYR A 270 -12.44 33.46 -9.17
C TYR A 270 -12.94 34.58 -8.27
N THR A 271 -13.95 34.30 -7.45
CA THR A 271 -14.47 35.23 -6.42
C THR A 271 -14.26 34.65 -5.04
N ILE A 272 -14.00 35.51 -4.06
CA ILE A 272 -13.79 35.10 -2.68
C ILE A 272 -15.06 34.42 -2.13
N ALA A 273 -14.88 33.24 -1.56
CA ALA A 273 -15.94 32.48 -0.88
C ALA A 273 -15.79 32.59 0.64
N GLU A 274 -14.55 32.56 1.12
CA GLU A 274 -14.25 32.67 2.55
C GLU A 274 -12.84 33.21 2.78
N GLN A 275 -12.65 33.91 3.90
CA GLN A 275 -11.33 34.29 4.40
C GLN A 275 -11.31 34.24 5.92
N GLY A 276 -10.14 34.03 6.49
CA GLY A 276 -9.97 34.03 7.94
C GLY A 276 -8.55 33.75 8.38
N ALA A 277 -8.39 33.58 9.70
CA ALA A 277 -7.15 33.17 10.33
C ALA A 277 -7.39 31.87 11.11
N ALA A 278 -6.43 30.95 11.06
CA ALA A 278 -6.51 29.67 11.75
C ALA A 278 -5.23 29.39 12.54
N ASN A 279 -5.38 28.76 13.71
CA ASN A 279 -4.27 28.07 14.35
C ASN A 279 -4.11 26.71 13.67
N VAL A 280 -2.88 26.35 13.33
CA VAL A 280 -2.57 25.15 12.56
C VAL A 280 -1.67 24.21 13.32
N GLN A 281 -1.95 22.93 13.15
CA GLN A 281 -1.04 21.84 13.50
C GLN A 281 -0.67 21.12 12.20
N VAL A 282 0.62 21.07 11.90
CA VAL A 282 1.19 20.42 10.72
C VAL A 282 1.92 19.17 11.17
N GLU A 283 1.48 18.01 10.68
CA GLU A 283 2.08 16.71 10.94
C GLU A 283 2.71 16.19 9.64
N GLY A 284 3.96 15.77 9.69
CA GLY A 284 4.67 15.19 8.54
C GLY A 284 5.89 14.38 8.96
N ALA A 285 6.75 14.02 7.99
CA ALA A 285 7.95 13.21 8.25
C ALA A 285 8.91 13.83 9.27
N SER A 286 8.96 15.16 9.36
CA SER A 286 9.79 15.91 10.30
C SER A 286 9.17 16.07 11.70
N GLY A 287 8.04 15.40 11.96
CA GLY A 287 7.29 15.50 13.21
C GLY A 287 6.15 16.51 13.13
N THR A 288 5.70 16.95 14.31
CA THR A 288 4.55 17.85 14.47
C THR A 288 5.02 19.27 14.77
N GLN A 289 4.47 20.23 14.04
CA GLN A 289 4.72 21.66 14.20
C GLN A 289 3.41 22.41 14.40
N HIS A 290 3.47 23.56 15.06
CA HIS A 290 2.33 24.43 15.31
C HIS A 290 2.61 25.83 14.77
N GLY A 291 1.56 26.51 14.32
CA GLY A 291 1.66 27.88 13.84
C GLY A 291 0.29 28.52 13.63
N SER A 292 0.27 29.59 12.85
CA SER A 292 -0.93 30.28 12.41
C SER A 292 -0.86 30.56 10.91
N VAL A 293 -2.01 30.64 10.26
CA VAL A 293 -2.13 30.95 8.83
C VAL A 293 -3.30 31.89 8.59
N ASN A 294 -3.11 32.87 7.71
CA ASN A 294 -4.22 33.63 7.13
C ASN A 294 -4.60 32.96 5.80
N TYR A 295 -5.87 32.62 5.62
CA TYR A 295 -6.31 31.91 4.42
C TYR A 295 -7.40 32.68 3.69
N HIS A 296 -7.39 32.58 2.37
CA HIS A 296 -8.47 32.98 1.48
C HIS A 296 -8.83 31.79 0.59
N ARG A 297 -10.13 31.53 0.46
CA ARG A 297 -10.70 30.52 -0.41
C ARG A 297 -11.52 31.21 -1.48
N TYR A 298 -11.13 31.02 -2.72
CA TYR A 298 -11.87 31.50 -3.88
C TYR A 298 -12.53 30.35 -4.61
N GLN A 299 -13.63 30.65 -5.28
CA GLN A 299 -14.37 29.71 -6.10
C GLN A 299 -14.60 30.28 -7.50
N ALA A 300 -14.72 29.38 -8.47
CA ALA A 300 -15.14 29.69 -9.83
C ALA A 300 -16.06 28.57 -10.36
N ASP A 301 -16.59 28.76 -11.56
CA ASP A 301 -17.49 27.81 -12.21
C ASP A 301 -16.87 26.41 -12.37
N GLY A 302 -17.74 25.39 -12.43
CA GLY A 302 -17.32 23.99 -12.60
C GLY A 302 -16.64 23.39 -11.37
N GLY A 303 -16.94 23.91 -10.17
CA GLY A 303 -16.35 23.40 -8.92
C GLY A 303 -14.89 23.80 -8.70
N ALA A 304 -14.36 24.73 -9.50
CA ALA A 304 -13.00 25.20 -9.37
C ALA A 304 -12.78 25.95 -8.04
N ARG A 305 -11.61 25.75 -7.45
CA ARG A 305 -11.20 26.33 -6.18
C ARG A 305 -9.76 26.84 -6.25
N LEU A 306 -9.51 27.92 -5.52
CA LEU A 306 -8.16 28.45 -5.29
C LEU A 306 -8.02 28.74 -3.79
N TRP A 307 -6.98 28.19 -3.17
CA TRP A 307 -6.63 28.50 -1.79
C TRP A 307 -5.35 29.31 -1.79
N VAL A 308 -5.39 30.47 -1.14
CA VAL A 308 -4.23 31.32 -0.89
C VAL A 308 -3.99 31.32 0.62
N GLU A 309 -2.81 30.89 1.04
CA GLU A 309 -2.45 30.71 2.44
C GLU A 309 -1.17 31.49 2.74
N ASP A 310 -1.28 32.50 3.60
CA ASP A 310 -0.16 33.29 4.10
C ASP A 310 0.31 32.74 5.46
N TRP A 311 1.52 32.17 5.45
CA TRP A 311 2.18 31.56 6.58
C TRP A 311 3.18 32.51 7.28
N GLY A 312 3.15 33.80 6.92
CA GLY A 312 4.03 34.84 7.44
C GLY A 312 5.40 34.89 6.75
N THR A 313 6.06 33.75 6.58
CA THR A 313 7.34 33.66 5.84
C THR A 313 7.17 33.41 4.35
N GLU A 314 6.00 32.90 3.95
CA GLU A 314 5.69 32.56 2.57
C GLU A 314 4.18 32.62 2.32
N VAL A 315 3.81 32.88 1.08
CA VAL A 315 2.43 32.73 0.59
C VAL A 315 2.39 31.53 -0.33
N ARG A 316 1.51 30.57 -0.02
CA ARG A 316 1.28 29.36 -0.83
C ARG A 316 -0.05 29.47 -1.54
N VAL A 317 -0.04 29.06 -2.81
CA VAL A 317 -1.25 28.98 -3.62
C VAL A 317 -1.46 27.55 -4.08
N THR A 318 -2.64 27.01 -3.81
CA THR A 318 -3.07 25.73 -4.36
C THR A 318 -4.32 25.92 -5.21
N ALA A 319 -4.36 25.27 -6.36
CA ALA A 319 -5.49 25.29 -7.28
C ALA A 319 -6.03 23.88 -7.46
N GLY A 320 -7.35 23.74 -7.53
CA GLY A 320 -7.99 22.44 -7.64
C GLY A 320 -9.46 22.52 -7.96
N THR A 321 -10.12 21.38 -7.79
CA THR A 321 -11.54 21.21 -8.09
C THR A 321 -12.19 20.37 -7.00
N VAL A 322 -13.44 20.72 -6.69
CA VAL A 322 -14.32 19.88 -5.88
C VAL A 322 -14.53 18.54 -6.61
N VAL A 323 -14.48 17.45 -5.85
CA VAL A 323 -14.62 16.08 -6.35
C VAL A 323 -15.77 15.38 -5.64
N ASP A 324 -16.37 14.39 -6.29
CA ASP A 324 -17.37 13.55 -5.64
C ASP A 324 -16.66 12.65 -4.60
N PRO A 325 -17.13 12.58 -3.34
CA PRO A 325 -16.60 11.66 -2.34
C PRO A 325 -16.54 10.18 -2.78
N PHE A 326 -17.35 9.73 -3.76
CA PHE A 326 -17.28 8.37 -4.31
C PHE A 326 -16.07 8.13 -5.23
N GLU A 327 -15.47 9.20 -5.77
CA GLU A 327 -14.27 9.13 -6.61
C GLU A 327 -12.98 9.00 -5.78
N VAL A 328 -13.08 9.25 -4.48
CA VAL A 328 -11.97 9.13 -3.52
C VAL A 328 -12.19 7.88 -2.67
N LYS A 329 -11.30 6.89 -2.78
CA LYS A 329 -11.38 5.67 -1.96
C LYS A 329 -10.40 5.72 -0.81
N LEU A 330 -10.88 5.38 0.38
CA LEU A 330 -10.10 5.40 1.61
C LEU A 330 -9.63 4.00 2.01
N TYR A 331 -8.37 3.91 2.38
CA TYR A 331 -7.75 2.71 2.92
C TYR A 331 -7.03 3.09 4.21
N ARG A 332 -7.60 2.71 5.34
CA ARG A 332 -7.04 2.99 6.67
C ARG A 332 -6.03 1.93 7.05
N LYS A 333 -4.93 2.35 7.67
CA LYS A 333 -4.06 1.43 8.40
C LYS A 333 -4.79 0.90 9.64
N LEU A 334 -4.89 -0.42 9.81
CA LEU A 334 -5.47 -1.04 11.02
C LEU A 334 -4.55 -0.91 12.25
#